data_AF-A0A6J6X5P8-F1
#
_entry.id   AF-A0A6J6X5P8-F1
#
_cell.length_a   1.000
_cell.length_b   1.000
_cell.length_c   1.000
_cell.angle_alpha   90.00
_cell.angle_beta   90.00
_cell.angle_gamma   90.00
#
_symmetry.space_group_name_H-M   'P 1'
#
loop_
_entity.id
_entity.type
_entity.pdbx_description
1 polymer ?
#
loop_
_entity_poly.entity_id
_entity_poly.type
_entity_poly.pdbx_seq_one_letter_code
_entity_poly.pdbx_strand_id
1 'polypeptide(L)' 'MLIVGSQGKGLARLTREKCDLIVSIPISASTESLNASVATSIALYAVDEARRKG' A
#
# COMPACT_ATOMS: atom_id res chain seq x y z
N MET A 1 -9.68 4.37 -5.38
CA MET A 1 -9.91 3.86 -4.01
C MET A 1 -8.64 3.15 -3.56
N LEU A 2 -8.18 3.35 -2.32
CA LEU A 2 -7.00 2.66 -1.80
C LEU A 2 -7.42 1.32 -1.18
N ILE A 3 -6.80 0.22 -1.62
CA ILE A 3 -7.01 -1.12 -1.04
C ILE A 3 -5.72 -1.53 -0.35
N VAL A 4 -5.82 -2.03 0.89
CA VAL A 4 -4.70 -2.53 1.68
C VAL A 4 -5.00 -3.95 2.13
N GLY A 5 -4.03 -4.84 1.95
CA GLY A 5 -4.13 -6.23 2.34
C GLY A 5 -4.15 -6.43 3.85
N SER A 6 -4.58 -7.62 4.29
CA SER A 6 -4.52 -7.99 5.69
C SER A 6 -3.08 -8.30 6.11
N GLN A 7 -2.80 -8.18 7.40
CA GLN A 7 -1.49 -8.56 7.94
C GLN A 7 -1.22 -10.05 7.67
N GLY A 8 0.02 -10.39 7.31
CA GLY A 8 0.46 -11.73 6.96
C GLY A 8 0.03 -12.16 5.55
N LYS A 9 -1.27 -12.31 5.28
CA LYS A 9 -1.77 -12.84 3.99
C LYS A 9 -1.73 -11.83 2.85
N GLY A 10 -1.65 -10.53 3.14
CA GLY A 10 -1.63 -9.47 2.14
C GLY A 10 -2.96 -9.36 1.38
N LEU A 11 -2.89 -9.02 0.10
CA LEU A 11 -4.07 -8.90 -0.77
C LEU A 11 -4.52 -10.27 -1.26
N ALA A 12 -5.81 -10.57 -1.10
CA ALA A 12 -6.40 -11.75 -1.71
C ALA A 12 -6.27 -11.67 -3.25
N ARG A 13 -6.00 -12.81 -3.91
CA ARG A 13 -5.74 -12.88 -5.35
C ARG A 13 -6.80 -12.17 -6.19
N LEU A 14 -8.08 -12.49 -5.98
CA LEU A 14 -9.19 -11.88 -6.72
C LEU A 14 -9.34 -10.38 -6.45
N THR A 15 -8.96 -9.92 -5.25
CA THR A 15 -8.93 -8.48 -4.93
C THR A 15 -7.81 -7.79 -5.70
N ARG A 16 -6.61 -8.40 -5.75
CA ARG A 16 -5.47 -7.90 -6.53
C ARG A 16 -5.78 -7.80 -8.02
N GLU A 17 -6.47 -8.78 -8.59
CA GLU A 17 -6.88 -8.79 -10.01
C GLU A 17 -7.90 -7.69 -10.35
N LYS A 18 -8.66 -7.19 -9.36
CA LYS A 18 -9.61 -6.09 -9.53
C LYS A 18 -8.99 -4.70 -9.32
N CYS A 19 -7.73 -4.63 -8.89
CA CYS A 19 -7.06 -3.35 -8.71
C CYS A 19 -6.51 -2.85 -10.05
N ASP A 20 -6.79 -1.59 -10.39
CA ASP A 20 -6.27 -0.96 -11.61
C ASP A 20 -4.74 -0.83 -11.57
N LEU A 21 -4.19 -0.60 -10.37
CA LEU A 21 -2.77 -0.45 -10.13
C LEU A 21 -2.36 -1.20 -8.87
N ILE A 22 -1.16 -1.80 -8.93
CA ILE A 22 -0.48 -2.40 -7.78
C ILE A 22 0.78 -1.59 -7.50
N VAL A 23 0.89 -1.10 -6.26
CA VAL A 23 2.02 -0.29 -5.79
C VAL A 23 2.65 -0.92 -4.55
N SER A 24 3.91 -0.61 -4.29
CA SER A 24 4.64 -1.05 -3.10
C SER A 24 5.36 0.12 -2.44
N ILE A 25 5.52 0.05 -1.13
CA ILE A 25 6.39 0.95 -0.36
C ILE A 25 7.77 0.31 -0.32
N PRO A 26 8.83 0.98 -0.79
CA PRO A 26 10.18 0.48 -0.65
C PRO A 26 10.54 0.32 0.83
N ILE A 27 11.03 -0.86 1.22
CA ILE A 27 11.50 -1.18 2.58
C ILE A 27 12.87 -1.83 2.53
N SER A 28 13.58 -1.81 3.67
CA SER A 28 14.85 -2.53 3.82
C SER A 28 14.66 -4.03 3.57
N ALA A 29 15.64 -4.68 2.95
CA ALA A 29 15.64 -6.13 2.76
C ALA A 29 15.64 -6.92 4.09
N SER A 30 16.04 -6.28 5.19
CA SER A 30 15.98 -6.86 6.54
C SER A 30 14.58 -6.84 7.16
N THR A 31 13.61 -6.18 6.53
CA THR A 31 12.24 -6.03 7.03
C THR A 31 11.29 -6.80 6.12
N GLU A 32 10.57 -7.76 6.70
CA GLU A 32 9.67 -8.63 5.93
C GLU A 32 8.44 -7.88 5.39
N SER A 33 7.80 -7.06 6.23
CA SER A 33 6.63 -6.27 5.84
C SER A 33 6.41 -5.08 6.77
N LEU A 34 5.57 -4.14 6.32
CA LEU A 34 5.03 -3.09 7.17
C LEU A 34 3.70 -3.53 7.76
N ASN A 35 3.38 -2.99 8.94
CA ASN A 35 2.02 -3.05 9.46
C ASN A 35 1.04 -2.40 8.47
N ALA A 36 -0.15 -3.00 8.30
CA ALA A 36 -1.17 -2.50 7.37
C ALA A 36 -1.57 -1.03 7.64
N SER A 37 -1.67 -0.60 8.91
CA SER A 37 -2.01 0.80 9.24
C SER A 37 -0.88 1.76 8.88
N VAL A 38 0.37 1.35 9.09
CA VAL A 38 1.57 2.12 8.71
C VAL A 38 1.66 2.24 7.18
N ALA A 39 1.49 1.14 6.46
CA ALA A 39 1.47 1.15 4.99
C ALA A 39 0.34 2.04 4.44
N THR A 40 -0.85 1.98 5.05
CA THR A 40 -1.99 2.84 4.69
C THR A 40 -1.65 4.31 4.91
N SER A 41 -1.06 4.65 6.05
CA SER A 41 -0.71 6.03 6.42
C SER A 41 0.31 6.63 5.45
N ILE A 42 1.36 5.88 5.10
CA ILE A 42 2.37 6.28 4.12
C ILE A 42 1.73 6.50 2.73
N ALA A 43 0.88 5.58 2.29
CA ALA A 43 0.22 5.68 0.99
C ALA A 43 -0.71 6.91 0.91
N LEU A 44 -1.49 7.18 1.96
CA LEU A 44 -2.36 8.35 2.01
C LEU A 44 -1.55 9.66 2.03
N TYR A 45 -0.44 9.71 2.78
CA TYR A 45 0.46 10.85 2.78
C TYR A 45 1.03 11.12 1.39
N ALA A 46 1.51 10.09 0.68
CA ALA A 46 2.05 10.24 -0.67
C ALA A 46 0.98 10.74 -1.67
N VAL A 47 -0.27 10.26 -1.54
CA VAL A 47 -1.39 10.74 -2.36
C VAL A 47 -1.69 12.21 -2.07
N ASP A 48 -1.71 12.62 -0.80
CA ASP A 48 -1.91 14.02 -0.42
C ASP A 48 -0.78 14.92 -0.94
N GLU A 49 0.47 14.50 -0.77
CA GLU A 49 1.63 15.23 -1.27
C GLU A 49 1.58 15.44 -2.79
N ALA A 50 1.21 14.39 -3.54
CA ALA A 50 1.03 14.47 -4.99
C ALA A 50 -0.09 15.44 -5.38
N ARG A 51 -1.20 15.47 -4.62
CA ARG A 51 -2.31 16.41 -4.85
C ARG A 51 -1.93 17.85 -4.57
N ARG A 52 -1.09 18.12 -3.57
CA ARG A 52 -0.61 19.48 -3.24
C ARG A 52 0.39 20.03 -4.26
N LYS A 53 1.07 19.17 -5.01
CA LYS A 53 2.05 19.55 -6.03
C LYS A 53 1.42 19.80 -7.42
N GLY A 54 0.16 19.42 -7.63
CA GLY A 54 -0.61 19.71 -8.84
C GLY A 54 -1.52 20.91 -8.63
#